data_AF-A0A8B9Q3R0-F1
#
_entry.id   AF-A0A8B9Q3R0-F1
#
_cell.length_a   1.000
_cell.length_b   1.000
_cell.length_c   1.000
_cell.angle_alpha   90.00
_cell.angle_beta   90.00
_cell.angle_gamma   90.00
#
_symmetry.space_group_name_H-M   'P 1'
#
loop_
_entity.id
_entity.type
_entity.pdbx_description
1 polymer ?
#
loop_
_entity_poly.entity_id
_entity_poly.type
_entity_poly.pdbx_seq_one_letter_code
_entity_poly.pdbx_strand_id
1 'polypeptide(L)'
;MQQGYAAVLCVLAVMGLEAAALGECEITRLLQDKLQYEMRLQYLKHYFPIDYTVQVQYEEVLRPSNITRLRNGTVSEAALRYLWFHVSSQALLRIREVLPEKHPSWKYTQELCQLFDALGREYSKYRQVRRPPARAPHPCPGTHSHGRGGHGCCMHAQRADTRYMHRYTCGT
;
A
#
# COMPACT_ATOMS: atom_id res chain seq x y z
N MET A 1 0.30 18.04 39.09
CA MET A 1 1.09 16.95 38.45
C MET A 1 0.51 16.44 37.12
N GLN A 2 -0.43 17.15 36.45
CA GLN A 2 -1.10 16.65 35.23
C GLN A 2 -0.73 17.45 33.95
N GLN A 3 -0.28 18.69 34.11
CA GLN A 3 -0.04 19.63 33.00
C GLN A 3 1.25 19.34 32.22
N GLY A 4 2.25 18.72 32.86
CA GLY A 4 3.49 18.30 32.19
C GLY A 4 3.31 17.10 31.27
N TYR A 5 2.39 16.18 31.61
CA TYR A 5 2.12 14.98 30.81
C TYR A 5 1.49 15.31 29.45
N ALA A 6 0.57 16.29 29.41
CA ALA A 6 -0.06 16.74 28.18
C ALA A 6 0.97 17.38 27.21
N ALA A 7 1.90 18.18 27.73
CA ALA A 7 2.98 18.77 26.93
C ALA A 7 3.94 17.69 26.37
N VAL A 8 4.31 16.70 27.19
CA VAL A 8 5.17 15.58 26.76
C VAL A 8 4.47 14.73 25.69
N LEU A 9 3.18 14.44 25.83
CA LEU A 9 2.40 13.70 24.83
C LEU A 9 2.27 14.46 23.51
N CYS A 10 2.08 15.78 23.55
CA CYS A 10 2.08 16.63 22.35
C CYS A 10 3.44 16.61 21.64
N VAL A 11 4.54 16.73 22.38
CA VAL A 11 5.89 16.67 21.79
C VAL A 11 6.16 15.30 21.17
N LEU A 12 5.78 14.20 21.82
CA LEU A 12 5.92 12.85 21.27
C LEU A 12 5.06 12.64 20.02
N ALA A 13 3.83 13.17 19.99
CA ALA A 13 2.96 13.10 18.82
C ALA A 13 3.49 13.90 17.63
N VAL A 14 4.05 15.10 17.87
CA VAL A 14 4.66 15.93 16.83
C VAL A 14 5.94 15.27 16.31
N MET A 15 6.83 14.81 17.20
CA MET A 15 8.05 14.09 16.82
C MET A 15 7.75 12.78 16.08
N GLY A 16 6.69 12.07 16.45
CA GLY A 16 6.24 10.85 15.78
C GLY A 16 5.65 11.11 14.38
N LEU A 17 4.95 12.23 14.20
CA LEU A 17 4.41 12.65 12.90
C LEU A 17 5.54 13.10 11.95
N GLU A 18 6.51 13.85 12.46
CA GLU A 18 7.71 14.27 11.71
C GLU A 18 8.60 13.07 11.34
N ALA A 19 8.84 12.14 12.26
CA ALA A 19 9.62 10.93 11.96
C ALA A 19 8.94 10.02 10.91
N ALA A 20 7.61 9.94 10.92
CA ALA A 20 6.86 9.18 9.92
C ALA A 20 6.90 9.85 8.53
N ALA A 21 6.88 11.19 8.49
CA ALA A 21 7.07 11.95 7.26
C ALA A 21 8.51 11.87 6.72
N LEU A 22 9.53 11.78 7.59
CA LEU A 22 10.93 11.64 7.20
C LEU A 22 11.21 10.32 6.50
N GLY A 23 10.68 9.20 7.01
CA GLY A 23 10.85 7.88 6.39
C GLY A 23 10.25 7.80 4.98
N GLU A 24 9.04 8.35 4.79
CA GLU A 24 8.43 8.45 3.46
C GLU A 24 9.24 9.34 2.51
N CYS A 25 9.70 10.50 2.98
CA CYS A 25 10.48 11.44 2.18
C CYS A 25 11.81 10.85 1.73
N GLU A 26 12.53 10.13 2.60
CA GLU A 26 13.80 9.50 2.26
C GLU A 26 13.62 8.43 1.18
N ILE A 27 12.65 7.54 1.34
CA ILE A 27 12.36 6.49 0.34
C ILE A 27 11.89 7.11 -0.97
N THR A 28 11.04 8.14 -0.92
CA THR A 28 10.57 8.86 -2.11
C THR A 28 11.72 9.54 -2.83
N ARG A 29 12.71 10.08 -2.11
CA ARG A 29 13.93 10.64 -2.70
C ARG A 29 14.75 9.57 -3.42
N LEU A 30 14.95 8.40 -2.80
CA LEU A 30 15.64 7.28 -3.45
C LEU A 30 14.90 6.79 -4.71
N LEU A 31 13.56 6.72 -4.64
CA LEU A 31 12.72 6.43 -5.81
C LEU A 31 12.90 7.49 -6.90
N GLN A 32 12.90 8.77 -6.53
CA GLN A 32 13.12 9.87 -7.48
C GLN A 32 14.46 9.75 -8.18
N ASP A 33 15.53 9.43 -7.46
CA ASP A 33 16.87 9.23 -8.02
C ASP A 33 16.92 8.05 -8.99
N LYS A 34 16.26 6.93 -8.64
CA LYS A 34 16.18 5.75 -9.53
C LYS A 34 15.24 5.94 -10.72
N LEU A 35 14.24 6.81 -10.59
CA LEU A 35 13.26 7.14 -11.64
C LEU A 35 13.64 8.41 -12.41
N GLN A 36 14.88 8.89 -12.29
CA GLN A 36 15.40 9.94 -13.15
C GLN A 36 15.26 9.55 -14.62
N TYR A 37 15.14 10.57 -15.48
CA TYR A 37 14.85 10.38 -16.90
C TYR A 37 15.86 9.45 -17.59
N GLU A 38 17.15 9.64 -17.32
CA GLU A 38 18.23 8.83 -17.92
C GLU A 38 18.12 7.36 -17.54
N MET A 39 17.87 7.07 -16.26
CA MET A 39 17.67 5.70 -15.77
C MET A 39 16.46 5.04 -16.43
N ARG A 40 15.32 5.76 -16.50
CA ARG A 40 14.12 5.25 -17.17
C ARG A 40 14.36 5.02 -18.66
N LEU A 41 15.05 5.92 -19.34
CA LEU A 41 15.34 5.82 -20.76
C LEU A 41 16.22 4.60 -21.05
N GLN A 42 17.28 4.41 -20.26
CA GLN A 42 18.20 3.28 -20.42
C GLN A 42 17.48 1.94 -20.15
N TYR A 43 16.89 1.79 -18.96
CA TYR A 43 16.42 0.49 -18.49
C TYR A 43 15.01 0.14 -18.94
N LEU A 44 14.14 1.11 -19.26
CA LEU A 44 12.75 0.86 -19.66
C LEU A 44 12.46 1.18 -21.14
N LYS A 45 13.44 1.70 -21.90
CA LYS A 45 13.31 1.91 -23.36
C LYS A 45 14.43 1.22 -24.13
N HIS A 46 15.70 1.55 -23.88
CA HIS A 46 16.80 1.06 -24.73
C HIS A 46 17.06 -0.44 -24.63
N TYR A 47 16.86 -1.03 -23.45
CA TYR A 47 17.00 -2.48 -23.27
C TYR A 47 15.80 -3.30 -23.71
N PHE A 48 14.70 -2.65 -24.11
CA PHE A 48 13.53 -3.33 -24.64
C PHE A 48 13.54 -3.29 -26.18
N PRO A 49 12.93 -4.29 -26.84
CA PRO A 49 12.69 -4.22 -28.28
C PRO A 49 11.90 -2.97 -28.69
N ILE A 50 12.10 -2.52 -29.93
CA ILE A 50 11.34 -1.40 -30.50
C ILE A 50 9.85 -1.77 -30.50
N ASP A 51 9.01 -0.81 -30.08
CA ASP A 51 7.55 -0.96 -29.94
C ASP A 51 7.09 -2.10 -29.02
N TYR A 52 7.94 -2.52 -28.09
CA TYR A 52 7.55 -3.44 -27.03
C TYR A 52 6.47 -2.83 -26.14
N THR A 53 5.40 -3.59 -25.89
CA THR A 53 4.27 -3.16 -25.06
C THR A 53 3.89 -4.23 -24.05
N VAL A 54 3.42 -3.80 -22.88
CA VAL A 54 2.88 -4.67 -21.83
C VAL A 54 1.38 -4.41 -21.72
N GLN A 55 0.60 -5.47 -21.70
CA GLN A 55 -0.86 -5.39 -21.57
C GLN A 55 -1.24 -5.01 -20.15
N VAL A 56 -1.98 -3.91 -20.01
CA VAL A 56 -2.46 -3.38 -18.72
C VAL A 56 -3.91 -2.95 -18.86
N GLN A 57 -4.67 -3.02 -17.77
CA GLN A 57 -6.03 -2.51 -17.71
C GLN A 57 -6.04 -0.99 -17.68
N TYR A 58 -7.17 -0.38 -18.07
CA TYR A 58 -7.29 1.07 -18.13
C TYR A 58 -7.03 1.73 -16.77
N GLU A 59 -7.50 1.13 -15.69
CA GLU A 59 -7.34 1.60 -14.32
C GLU A 59 -5.90 1.50 -13.81
N GLU A 60 -5.06 0.68 -14.46
CA GLU A 60 -3.65 0.52 -14.14
C GLU A 60 -2.78 1.64 -14.76
N VAL A 61 -3.39 2.56 -15.52
CA VAL A 61 -2.73 3.71 -16.13
C VAL A 61 -3.07 5.00 -15.37
N LEU A 62 -2.17 5.41 -14.49
CA LEU A 62 -2.33 6.63 -13.70
C LEU A 62 -1.51 7.80 -14.27
N ARG A 63 -2.19 8.78 -14.87
CA ARG A 63 -1.56 10.00 -15.42
C ARG A 63 -1.80 11.21 -14.51
N PRO A 64 -1.02 12.30 -14.65
CA PRO A 64 -1.26 13.54 -13.91
C PRO A 64 -2.68 14.08 -14.06
N SER A 65 -3.32 13.90 -15.22
CA SER A 65 -4.71 14.30 -15.45
C SER A 65 -5.71 13.52 -14.59
N ASN A 66 -5.46 12.23 -14.32
CA ASN A 66 -6.26 11.43 -13.38
C ASN A 66 -6.15 12.00 -11.96
N ILE A 67 -4.93 12.35 -11.53
CA ILE A 67 -4.68 12.94 -10.20
C ILE A 67 -5.42 14.28 -10.06
N THR A 68 -5.28 15.19 -11.04
CA THR A 68 -5.96 16.49 -11.01
C THR A 68 -7.47 16.34 -10.93
N ARG A 69 -8.06 15.41 -11.69
CA ARG A 69 -9.51 15.12 -11.64
C ARG A 69 -9.95 14.62 -10.27
N LEU A 70 -9.21 13.68 -9.69
CA LEU A 70 -9.54 13.12 -8.37
C LEU A 70 -9.37 14.14 -7.25
N ARG A 71 -8.35 14.99 -7.33
CA ARG A 71 -8.11 16.10 -6.40
C ARG A 71 -9.28 17.07 -6.37
N ASN A 72 -9.82 17.42 -7.53
CA ASN A 72 -11.01 18.27 -7.65
C ASN A 72 -12.29 17.57 -7.14
N GLY A 73 -12.30 16.23 -7.14
CA GLY A 73 -13.41 15.39 -6.71
C GLY A 73 -13.44 15.05 -5.21
N THR A 74 -12.80 15.85 -4.35
CA THR A 74 -12.74 15.70 -2.88
C THR A 74 -11.86 14.56 -2.33
N VAL A 75 -11.03 13.93 -3.18
CA VAL A 75 -10.09 12.89 -2.71
C VAL A 75 -8.93 13.53 -1.94
N SER A 76 -8.67 13.05 -0.72
CA SER A 76 -7.57 13.54 0.12
C SER A 76 -6.19 13.29 -0.50
N GLU A 77 -5.22 14.16 -0.23
CA GLU A 77 -3.83 14.01 -0.67
C GLU A 77 -3.21 12.68 -0.24
N ALA A 78 -3.48 12.23 0.99
CA ALA A 78 -2.99 10.94 1.48
C ALA A 78 -3.54 9.76 0.66
N ALA A 79 -4.80 9.82 0.24
CA ALA A 79 -5.41 8.81 -0.63
C ALA A 79 -4.82 8.87 -2.04
N LEU A 80 -4.52 10.05 -2.58
CA LEU A 80 -3.85 10.20 -3.88
C LEU A 80 -2.43 9.65 -3.87
N ARG A 81 -1.66 9.90 -2.81
CA ARG A 81 -0.31 9.33 -2.62
C ARG A 81 -0.35 7.81 -2.53
N TYR A 82 -1.27 7.27 -1.74
CA TYR A 82 -1.47 5.82 -1.65
C TYR A 82 -1.90 5.22 -3.00
N LEU A 83 -2.80 5.86 -3.74
CA LEU A 83 -3.21 5.44 -5.07
C LEU A 83 -2.03 5.42 -6.04
N TRP A 84 -1.21 6.48 -6.04
CA TRP A 84 -0.01 6.56 -6.86
C TRP A 84 0.96 5.42 -6.55
N PHE A 85 1.24 5.20 -5.27
CA PHE A 85 2.07 4.08 -4.81
C PHE A 85 1.51 2.74 -5.30
N HIS A 86 0.21 2.52 -5.10
CA HIS A 86 -0.43 1.25 -5.43
C HIS A 86 -0.33 0.95 -6.93
N VAL A 87 -0.74 1.88 -7.78
CA VAL A 87 -0.71 1.69 -9.24
C VAL A 87 0.73 1.56 -9.74
N SER A 88 1.66 2.37 -9.22
CA SER A 88 3.07 2.30 -9.63
C SER A 88 3.73 0.98 -9.25
N SER A 89 3.43 0.45 -8.07
CA SER A 89 3.90 -0.86 -7.62
C SER A 89 3.36 -1.98 -8.52
N GLN A 90 2.07 -1.95 -8.87
CA GLN A 90 1.48 -2.92 -9.79
C GLN A 90 2.11 -2.84 -11.19
N ALA A 91 2.29 -1.64 -11.74
CA ALA A 91 2.93 -1.45 -13.04
C ALA A 91 4.34 -2.06 -13.08
N LEU A 92 5.12 -1.88 -12.00
CA LEU A 92 6.45 -2.47 -11.90
C LEU A 92 6.41 -4.00 -11.80
N LEU A 93 5.44 -4.58 -11.10
CA LEU A 93 5.25 -6.03 -11.05
C LEU A 93 4.92 -6.59 -12.44
N ARG A 94 4.04 -5.95 -13.21
CA ARG A 94 3.76 -6.35 -14.60
C ARG A 94 4.99 -6.31 -15.50
N ILE A 95 5.85 -5.31 -15.31
CA ILE A 95 7.14 -5.25 -16.03
C ILE A 95 8.03 -6.42 -15.62
N ARG A 96 8.09 -6.77 -14.33
CA ARG A 96 8.92 -7.91 -13.87
C ARG A 96 8.41 -9.27 -14.32
N GLU A 97 7.10 -9.44 -14.47
CA GLU A 97 6.50 -10.70 -14.97
C GLU A 97 6.98 -11.06 -16.38
N VAL A 98 7.31 -10.07 -17.20
CA VAL A 98 7.76 -10.26 -18.58
C VAL A 98 9.29 -10.23 -18.72
N LEU A 99 10.02 -9.90 -17.65
CA LEU A 99 11.48 -9.80 -17.67
C LEU A 99 12.13 -11.09 -17.19
N PRO A 100 13.00 -11.74 -17.97
CA PRO A 100 13.81 -12.84 -17.48
C PRO A 100 14.92 -12.33 -16.55
N GLU A 101 15.37 -13.15 -15.61
CA GLU A 101 16.43 -12.78 -14.64
C GLU A 101 17.74 -12.31 -15.27
N LYS A 102 18.05 -12.84 -16.46
CA LYS A 102 19.26 -12.48 -17.22
C LYS A 102 19.14 -11.14 -17.95
N HIS A 103 17.96 -10.51 -17.95
CA HIS A 103 17.74 -9.24 -18.64
C HIS A 103 18.54 -8.11 -17.97
N PRO A 104 19.17 -7.19 -18.73
CA PRO A 104 19.97 -6.10 -18.14
C PRO A 104 19.16 -5.17 -17.23
N SER A 105 17.86 -5.03 -17.46
CA SER A 105 16.95 -4.26 -16.58
C SER A 105 16.47 -5.01 -15.33
N TRP A 106 16.77 -6.32 -15.18
CA TRP A 106 16.25 -7.12 -14.07
C TRP A 106 16.64 -6.51 -12.72
N LYS A 107 17.93 -6.27 -12.50
CA LYS A 107 18.45 -5.68 -11.25
C LYS A 107 17.85 -4.29 -10.98
N TYR A 108 17.75 -3.45 -12.01
CA TYR A 108 17.11 -2.13 -11.89
C TYR A 108 15.65 -2.22 -11.41
N THR A 109 14.87 -3.11 -12.03
CA THR A 109 13.46 -3.31 -11.62
C THR A 109 13.33 -3.97 -10.26
N GLN A 110 14.27 -4.82 -9.85
CA GLN A 110 14.33 -5.41 -8.51
C GLN A 110 14.58 -4.35 -7.43
N GLU A 111 15.55 -3.45 -7.65
CA GLU A 111 15.84 -2.35 -6.73
C GLU A 111 14.62 -1.42 -6.57
N LEU A 112 13.93 -1.09 -7.67
CA LEU A 112 12.68 -0.34 -7.61
C LEU A 112 11.60 -1.07 -6.80
N CYS A 113 11.46 -2.40 -6.96
CA CYS A 113 10.51 -3.19 -6.15
C CYS A 113 10.84 -3.09 -4.67
N GLN A 114 12.12 -3.20 -4.29
CA GLN A 114 12.55 -3.08 -2.89
C GLN A 114 12.21 -1.71 -2.30
N LEU A 115 12.38 -0.64 -3.08
CA LEU A 115 12.00 0.72 -2.66
C LEU A 115 10.49 0.87 -2.52
N PHE A 116 9.70 0.33 -3.44
CA PHE A 116 8.24 0.31 -3.31
C PHE A 116 7.79 -0.54 -2.11
N ASP A 117 8.41 -1.69 -1.84
CA ASP A 117 8.11 -2.51 -0.66
C ASP A 117 8.44 -1.77 0.64
N ALA A 118 9.53 -1.02 0.67
CA ALA A 118 9.88 -0.15 1.79
C ALA A 118 8.85 0.96 1.99
N LEU A 119 8.44 1.63 0.92
CA LEU A 119 7.40 2.66 0.97
C LEU A 119 6.04 2.08 1.41
N GLY A 120 5.70 0.86 0.96
CA GLY A 120 4.51 0.14 1.37
C GLY A 120 4.49 -0.18 2.87
N ARG A 121 5.65 -0.49 3.46
CA ARG A 121 5.78 -0.65 4.91
C ARG A 121 5.49 0.65 5.65
N GLU A 122 5.97 1.79 5.16
CA GLU A 122 5.62 3.10 5.75
C GLU A 122 4.11 3.36 5.67
N TYR A 123 3.49 3.17 4.50
CA TYR A 123 2.04 3.35 4.36
C TYR A 123 1.20 2.40 5.24
N SER A 124 1.69 1.19 5.51
CA SER A 124 1.00 0.24 6.37
C SER A 124 0.92 0.70 7.84
N LYS A 125 1.87 1.51 8.31
CA LYS A 125 1.88 2.05 9.68
C LYS A 125 0.68 2.97 9.93
N TYR A 126 0.34 3.82 8.97
CA TYR A 126 -0.80 4.74 9.07
C TYR A 126 -2.16 4.05 9.05
N ARG A 127 -2.26 2.87 8.41
CA ARG A 127 -3.49 2.07 8.39
C ARG A 127 -3.83 1.49 9.77
N GLN A 128 -2.83 1.21 10.60
CA GLN A 128 -3.04 0.69 11.95
C GLN A 128 -3.51 1.76 12.92
N VAL A 129 -3.05 3.01 12.77
CA VAL A 129 -3.46 4.15 13.61
C VAL A 129 -4.92 4.57 13.37
N ARG A 130 -5.46 4.35 12.15
CA ARG A 130 -6.87 4.65 11.81
C ARG A 130 -7.83 3.49 12.04
N ARG A 131 -7.36 2.31 12.46
CA ARG A 131 -8.28 1.24 12.87
C ARG A 131 -8.80 1.57 14.27
N PRO A 132 -10.11 1.81 14.46
CA PRO A 132 -10.66 1.87 15.80
C PRO A 132 -10.31 0.55 16.52
N PRO A 133 -10.02 0.58 17.84
CA PRO A 133 -9.75 -0.63 18.59
C PRO A 133 -10.88 -1.62 18.32
N ALA A 134 -10.51 -2.88 18.03
CA ALA A 134 -11.49 -3.94 17.84
C ALA A 134 -12.44 -3.88 19.04
N ARG A 135 -13.74 -3.65 18.78
CA ARG A 135 -14.74 -3.77 19.85
C ARG A 135 -14.53 -5.15 20.45
N ALA A 136 -14.27 -5.18 21.76
CA ALA A 136 -14.23 -6.42 22.51
C ALA A 136 -15.45 -7.26 22.13
N PRO A 137 -15.31 -8.58 21.90
CA PRO A 137 -16.45 -9.42 21.63
C PRO A 137 -17.45 -9.22 22.77
N HIS A 138 -18.62 -8.71 22.43
CA HIS A 138 -19.71 -8.61 23.40
C HIS A 138 -19.95 -10.01 23.96
N PRO A 139 -20.01 -10.19 25.29
CA PRO A 139 -20.35 -11.49 25.84
C PRO A 139 -21.75 -11.85 25.33
N CYS A 140 -21.85 -12.97 24.62
CA CYS A 140 -23.15 -13.51 24.23
C CYS A 140 -23.99 -13.70 25.50
N PRO A 141 -25.25 -13.24 25.54
CA PRO A 141 -26.12 -13.53 26.67
C PRO A 141 -26.31 -15.05 26.74
N GLY A 142 -25.94 -15.63 27.89
CA GLY A 142 -26.03 -17.06 28.12
C GLY A 142 -27.46 -17.56 27.93
N THR A 143 -27.66 -18.50 27.02
CA THR A 143 -28.89 -19.26 26.89
C THR A 143 -29.02 -20.23 28.06
N HIS A 144 -30.10 -20.08 28.81
CA HIS A 144 -30.62 -21.06 29.77
C HIS A 144 -30.64 -22.46 29.15
N SER A 145 -30.08 -23.41 29.87
CA SER A 145 -30.01 -24.82 29.52
C SER A 145 -31.37 -25.51 29.72
N HIS A 146 -32.01 -25.91 28.62
CA HIS A 146 -32.99 -27.00 28.64
C HIS A 146 -33.06 -27.75 27.31
N GLY A 147 -32.73 -29.05 27.36
CA GLY A 147 -33.46 -30.11 26.66
C GLY A 147 -33.22 -30.32 25.16
N ARG A 148 -32.58 -31.46 24.87
CA ARG A 148 -32.79 -32.37 23.72
C ARG A 148 -32.69 -31.80 22.29
N GLY A 149 -31.68 -32.32 21.58
CA GLY A 149 -31.83 -32.90 20.24
C GLY A 149 -32.14 -31.95 19.09
N GLY A 150 -31.15 -31.68 18.24
CA GLY A 150 -31.37 -31.09 16.93
C GLY A 150 -30.09 -30.57 16.30
N HIS A 151 -29.67 -31.19 15.20
CA HIS A 151 -28.69 -30.61 14.28
C HIS A 151 -29.17 -29.23 13.81
N GLY A 152 -28.33 -28.21 13.94
CA GLY A 152 -28.60 -26.87 13.43
C GLY A 152 -27.30 -26.15 13.10
N CYS A 153 -26.90 -26.20 11.82
CA CYS A 153 -25.87 -25.33 11.27
C CYS A 153 -26.31 -23.86 11.39
N CYS A 154 -25.69 -23.08 12.27
CA CYS A 154 -25.74 -21.63 12.18
C CYS A 154 -24.75 -21.15 11.10
N MET A 155 -25.22 -21.16 9.85
CA MET A 155 -24.75 -20.23 8.83
C MET A 155 -25.08 -18.81 9.30
N HIS A 156 -24.09 -18.06 9.78
CA HIS A 156 -24.22 -16.62 9.94
C HIS A 156 -23.23 -15.88 9.05
N ALA A 157 -23.83 -15.15 8.12
CA ALA A 157 -23.23 -14.30 7.11
C ALA A 157 -22.05 -13.49 7.63
N GLN A 158 -20.86 -13.83 7.13
CA GLN A 158 -19.74 -12.90 7.07
C GLN A 158 -20.14 -11.73 6.18
N ARG A 159 -20.49 -10.62 6.83
CA ARG A 159 -20.58 -9.31 6.20
C ARG A 159 -19.24 -9.04 5.52
N ALA A 160 -19.30 -8.97 4.20
CA ALA A 160 -18.19 -8.68 3.32
C ALA A 160 -17.60 -7.31 3.66
N ASP A 161 -16.42 -7.28 4.25
CA ASP A 161 -15.50 -6.16 4.08
C ASP A 161 -14.07 -6.56 4.45
N THR A 162 -13.36 -7.13 3.48
CA THR A 162 -11.88 -7.18 3.30
C THR A 162 -11.53 -8.28 2.31
N ARG A 163 -12.06 -8.16 1.09
CA ARG A 163 -11.62 -9.00 -0.04
C ARG A 163 -10.89 -8.15 -1.06
N TYR A 164 -9.84 -7.45 -0.64
CA TYR A 164 -8.80 -6.95 -1.57
C TYR A 164 -7.46 -6.88 -0.82
N MET A 165 -6.42 -7.36 -1.52
CA MET A 165 -5.01 -7.47 -1.13
C MET A 165 -4.61 -8.77 -0.43
N HIS A 166 -4.65 -9.82 -1.26
CA HIS A 166 -3.83 -11.01 -1.15
C HIS A 166 -2.32 -10.67 -1.08
N ARG A 167 -1.59 -11.58 -0.41
CA ARG A 167 -0.13 -11.76 -0.33
C ARG A 167 0.70 -11.00 -1.38
N TYR A 168 1.56 -10.09 -0.91
CA TYR A 168 2.77 -9.70 -1.64
C TYR A 168 3.97 -10.31 -0.93
N THR A 169 4.39 -11.48 -1.38
CA THR A 169 5.73 -12.00 -1.16
C THR A 169 6.41 -12.01 -2.51
N CYS A 170 7.39 -11.12 -2.73
CA CYS A 170 8.31 -11.27 -3.84
C CYS A 170 9.03 -12.61 -3.63
N GLY A 171 8.79 -13.58 -4.51
CA GLY A 171 9.41 -14.90 -4.41
C GLY A 171 10.93 -14.80 -4.37
N THR A 172 11.52 -15.59 -3.48
CA THR A 172 12.97 -15.85 -3.34
C THR A 172 13.52 -16.67 -4.49
#